data_AF-A0A2M4B0A0-F1
#
_entry.id   AF-A0A2M4B0A0-F1
#
_cell.length_a   1.000
_cell.length_b   1.000
_cell.length_c   1.000
_cell.angle_alpha   90.00
_cell.angle_beta   90.00
_cell.angle_gamma   90.00
#
_symmetry.space_group_name_H-M   'P 1'
#
loop_
_entity.id
_entity.type
_entity.pdbx_description
1 polymer ?
#
loop_
_entity_poly.entity_id
_entity_poly.type
_entity_poly.pdbx_seq_one_letter_code
_entity_poly.pdbx_strand_id
1 'polypeptide(L)'
;MNDIRALKEQQRDKHPGFDSYLECMTRSLFTGLATFSLGFAGVYFLQQIGQRYLPYTRKGNVLVATLVSTVAAYKVTSDRTLACQARWMAVEDKYSVLQETLETTPEKETVKSF
;
A
#
# COMPACT_ATOMS: atom_id res chain seq x y z
N MET A 1 -22.27 -10.03 -17.71
CA MET A 1 -21.80 -9.98 -16.29
C MET A 1 -20.90 -11.16 -15.89
N ASN A 2 -20.67 -12.17 -16.75
CA ASN A 2 -19.85 -13.33 -16.40
C ASN A 2 -18.36 -13.18 -16.77
N ASP A 3 -18.02 -12.30 -17.72
CA ASP A 3 -16.64 -12.11 -18.16
C ASP A 3 -15.70 -11.59 -17.06
N ILE A 4 -16.14 -10.67 -16.21
CA ILE A 4 -15.27 -10.10 -15.16
C ILE A 4 -14.88 -11.16 -14.12
N ARG A 5 -15.77 -12.11 -13.82
CA ARG A 5 -15.47 -13.21 -12.89
C ARG A 5 -14.46 -14.18 -13.49
N ALA A 6 -14.67 -14.56 -14.76
CA ALA A 6 -13.74 -15.42 -15.48
C ALA A 6 -12.34 -14.78 -15.59
N LEU A 7 -12.27 -13.48 -15.86
CA LEU A 7 -11.00 -12.73 -15.89
C LEU A 7 -10.32 -12.68 -14.51
N LYS A 8 -11.09 -12.49 -13.43
CA LYS A 8 -10.55 -12.53 -12.06
C LYS A 8 -10.00 -13.91 -11.70
N GLU A 9 -10.70 -14.97 -12.09
CA GLU A 9 -10.26 -16.36 -11.87
C GLU A 9 -9.01 -16.69 -12.67
N GLN A 10 -8.93 -16.30 -13.95
CA GLN A 10 -7.71 -16.46 -14.75
C GLN A 10 -6.51 -15.70 -14.18
N GLN A 11 -6.73 -14.50 -13.64
CA GLN A 11 -5.69 -13.72 -12.96
C GLN A 11 -5.24 -14.38 -11.65
N ARG A 12 -6.17 -14.97 -10.90
CA ARG A 12 -5.88 -15.70 -9.66
C ARG A 12 -5.08 -16.98 -9.90
N ASP A 13 -5.38 -17.70 -10.98
CA ASP A 13 -4.62 -18.91 -11.34
C ASP A 13 -3.20 -18.58 -11.80
N LYS A 14 -3.01 -17.44 -12.46
CA LYS A 14 -1.68 -17.00 -12.92
C LYS A 14 -0.84 -16.36 -11.82
N HIS A 15 -1.49 -15.74 -10.83
CA HIS A 15 -0.84 -15.10 -9.68
C HIS A 15 -1.54 -15.56 -8.40
N PRO A 16 -1.13 -16.70 -7.80
CA PRO A 16 -1.78 -17.25 -6.61
C PRO A 16 -1.70 -16.32 -5.39
N GLY A 17 -0.77 -15.36 -5.40
CA GLY A 17 -0.71 -14.29 -4.40
C GLY A 17 -1.82 -13.23 -4.52
N PHE A 18 -2.45 -13.03 -5.70
CA PHE A 18 -3.25 -11.84 -6.09
C PHE A 18 -4.31 -11.44 -5.10
N ASP A 19 -5.10 -12.41 -4.71
CA ASP A 19 -6.24 -12.18 -3.85
C ASP A 19 -5.80 -11.74 -2.45
N SER A 20 -4.73 -12.35 -1.91
CA SER A 20 -4.19 -12.00 -0.59
C SER A 20 -3.60 -10.59 -0.53
N TYR A 21 -3.00 -10.12 -1.63
CA TYR A 21 -2.52 -8.74 -1.74
C TYR A 21 -3.64 -7.73 -1.85
N LEU A 22 -4.68 -8.02 -2.64
CA LEU A 22 -5.85 -7.13 -2.72
C LEU A 22 -6.59 -7.04 -1.38
N GLU A 23 -6.71 -8.13 -0.64
CA GLU A 23 -7.27 -8.12 0.72
C GLU A 23 -6.42 -7.24 1.64
N CYS A 24 -5.08 -7.38 1.59
CA CYS A 24 -4.16 -6.56 2.36
C CYS A 24 -4.25 -5.06 2.00
N MET A 25 -4.30 -4.75 0.69
CA MET A 25 -4.43 -3.39 0.16
C MET A 25 -5.71 -2.71 0.61
N THR A 26 -6.86 -3.37 0.42
CA THR A 26 -8.17 -2.81 0.82
C THR A 26 -8.23 -2.59 2.33
N ARG A 27 -7.73 -3.54 3.13
CA ARG A 27 -7.62 -3.37 4.59
C ARG A 27 -6.71 -2.21 4.99
N SER A 28 -5.59 -2.02 4.30
CA SER A 28 -4.69 -0.88 4.54
C SER A 28 -5.36 0.46 4.23
N LEU A 29 -6.14 0.55 3.14
CA LEU A 29 -6.88 1.74 2.76
C LEU A 29 -7.97 2.09 3.78
N PHE A 30 -8.75 1.11 4.23
CA PHE A 30 -9.76 1.33 5.28
C PHE A 30 -9.12 1.76 6.60
N THR A 31 -7.97 1.20 6.94
CA THR A 31 -7.20 1.62 8.13
C THR A 31 -6.74 3.08 7.98
N GLY A 32 -6.24 3.47 6.81
CA GLY A 32 -5.85 4.85 6.49
C GLY A 32 -7.02 5.83 6.63
N LEU A 33 -8.20 5.49 6.09
CA LEU A 33 -9.43 6.28 6.22
C LEU A 33 -9.87 6.42 7.68
N ALA A 34 -9.80 5.33 8.46
CA ALA A 34 -10.12 5.36 9.89
C ALA A 34 -9.13 6.25 10.67
N THR A 35 -7.83 6.18 10.37
CA THR A 35 -6.83 7.06 10.98
C THR A 35 -7.03 8.52 10.59
N PHE A 36 -7.44 8.79 9.36
CA PHE A 36 -7.75 10.14 8.91
C PHE A 36 -8.94 10.73 9.67
N SER A 37 -10.03 9.98 9.80
CA SER A 37 -11.24 10.46 10.47
C SER A 37 -11.01 10.67 11.97
N LEU A 38 -10.36 9.71 12.64
CA LEU A 38 -10.02 9.82 14.07
C LEU A 38 -8.98 10.92 14.33
N GLY A 39 -7.95 11.03 13.48
CA GLY A 39 -6.93 12.06 13.57
C GLY A 39 -7.52 13.46 13.37
N PHE A 40 -8.39 13.62 12.37
CA PHE A 40 -9.08 14.89 12.12
C PHE A 40 -9.98 15.28 13.29
N ALA A 41 -10.81 14.36 13.79
CA ALA A 41 -11.67 14.60 14.94
C ALA A 41 -10.85 14.97 16.18
N GLY A 42 -9.81 14.18 16.49
CA GLY A 42 -8.95 14.42 17.65
C GLY A 42 -8.25 15.79 17.61
N VAL A 43 -7.64 16.14 16.46
CA VAL A 43 -6.99 17.45 16.29
C VAL A 43 -8.02 18.58 16.35
N TYR A 44 -9.20 18.41 15.76
CA TYR A 44 -10.26 19.41 15.81
C TYR A 44 -10.77 19.67 17.23
N PHE A 45 -10.99 18.62 18.04
CA PHE A 45 -11.40 18.79 19.44
C PHE A 45 -10.30 19.42 20.29
N LEU A 46 -9.03 19.03 20.11
CA LEU A 46 -7.89 19.66 20.78
C LEU A 46 -7.79 21.15 20.44
N GLN A 47 -7.95 21.50 19.17
CA GLN A 47 -7.97 22.88 18.70
C GLN A 47 -9.16 23.67 19.24
N GLN A 48 -10.33 23.06 19.39
CA GLN A 48 -11.53 23.69 19.94
C GLN A 48 -11.39 24.01 21.43
N ILE A 49 -10.74 23.12 22.20
CA ILE A 49 -10.45 23.34 23.63
C ILE A 49 -9.38 24.43 23.78
N GLY A 50 -8.33 24.40 22.96
CA GLY A 50 -7.23 25.38 22.98
C GLY A 50 -7.61 26.79 22.51
N GLN A 51 -8.62 26.93 21.64
CA GLN A 51 -9.16 28.24 21.22
C GLN A 51 -9.70 29.07 22.39
N ARG A 52 -10.01 28.45 23.53
CA ARG A 52 -10.43 29.17 24.74
C ARG A 52 -9.29 29.99 25.36
N TYR A 53 -8.04 29.70 24.99
CA TYR A 53 -6.83 30.30 25.54
C TYR A 53 -6.04 31.18 24.54
N LEU A 54 -6.29 31.05 23.23
CA LEU A 54 -5.53 31.74 22.17
C LEU A 54 -6.48 32.39 21.13
N PRO A 55 -6.36 33.70 20.84
CA PRO A 55 -7.23 34.43 19.91
C PRO A 55 -6.89 34.13 18.44
N TYR A 56 -7.08 32.89 18.00
CA TYR A 56 -6.80 32.44 16.63
C TYR A 56 -8.09 32.30 15.81
N THR A 57 -8.05 32.66 14.52
CA THR A 57 -9.22 32.58 13.62
C THR A 57 -9.67 31.12 13.41
N ARG A 58 -10.96 30.86 13.58
CA ARG A 58 -11.58 29.53 13.45
C ARG A 58 -11.27 28.79 12.14
N LYS A 59 -11.01 29.53 11.05
CA LYS A 59 -10.71 28.97 9.71
C LYS A 59 -9.32 28.32 9.61
N GLY A 60 -8.33 28.82 10.37
CA GLY A 60 -6.96 28.27 10.32
C GLY A 60 -6.85 26.89 10.96
N ASN A 61 -7.65 26.64 12.00
CA ASN A 61 -7.59 25.39 12.76
C ASN A 61 -8.00 24.18 11.92
N VAL A 62 -9.11 24.29 11.17
CA VAL A 62 -9.58 23.20 10.29
C VAL A 62 -8.56 22.87 9.21
N LEU A 63 -7.89 23.89 8.66
CA LEU A 63 -6.87 23.72 7.61
C LEU A 63 -5.66 22.96 8.15
N VAL A 64 -5.20 23.29 9.35
CA VAL A 64 -4.12 22.57 10.04
C VAL A 64 -4.55 21.13 10.39
N ALA A 65 -5.77 20.93 10.88
CA ALA A 65 -6.28 19.60 11.23
C ALA A 65 -6.33 18.68 10.02
N THR A 66 -6.82 19.18 8.88
CA THR A 66 -6.85 18.43 7.62
C THR A 66 -5.44 18.10 7.16
N LEU A 67 -4.52 19.07 7.11
CA LEU A 67 -3.15 18.83 6.66
C LEU A 67 -2.43 17.78 7.53
N VAL A 68 -2.50 17.92 8.86
CA VAL A 68 -1.88 16.98 9.80
C VAL A 68 -2.49 15.59 9.64
N SER A 69 -3.82 15.50 9.56
CA SER A 69 -4.52 14.23 9.41
C SER A 69 -4.19 13.56 8.08
N THR A 70 -4.13 14.30 6.97
CA THR A 70 -3.76 13.77 5.65
C THR A 70 -2.33 13.23 5.63
N VAL A 71 -1.37 13.95 6.21
CA VAL A 71 0.02 13.48 6.28
C VAL A 71 0.12 12.21 7.13
N ALA A 72 -0.55 12.17 8.28
CA ALA A 72 -0.59 10.99 9.15
C ALA A 72 -1.22 9.77 8.43
N ALA A 73 -2.38 9.98 7.80
CA ALA A 73 -3.09 8.97 7.04
C ALA A 73 -2.28 8.48 5.83
N TYR A 74 -1.58 9.38 5.13
CA TYR A 74 -0.70 9.01 4.03
C TYR A 74 0.45 8.14 4.51
N LYS A 75 1.15 8.53 5.57
CA LYS A 75 2.26 7.75 6.13
C LYS A 75 1.85 6.34 6.54
N VAL A 76 0.76 6.22 7.31
CA VAL A 76 0.29 4.88 7.73
C VAL A 76 -0.18 4.05 6.54
N THR A 77 -0.83 4.67 5.54
CA THR A 77 -1.27 3.96 4.34
C THR A 77 -0.06 3.49 3.55
N SER A 78 0.91 4.36 3.28
CA SER A 78 2.14 4.05 2.55
C SER A 78 2.92 2.90 3.20
N ASP A 79 3.16 2.95 4.51
CA ASP A 79 3.90 1.90 5.21
C ASP A 79 3.18 0.55 5.12
N ARG A 80 1.86 0.54 5.27
CA ARG A 80 1.05 -0.68 5.17
C ARG A 80 1.00 -1.20 3.74
N THR A 81 0.87 -0.34 2.73
CA THR A 81 0.90 -0.74 1.32
C THR A 81 2.25 -1.31 0.92
N LEU A 82 3.36 -0.72 1.38
CA LEU A 82 4.71 -1.24 1.15
C LEU A 82 4.89 -2.61 1.80
N ALA A 83 4.35 -2.81 3.00
CA ALA A 83 4.38 -4.12 3.65
C ALA A 83 3.52 -5.17 2.92
N CYS A 84 2.37 -4.79 2.35
CA CYS A 84 1.56 -5.67 1.52
C CYS A 84 2.31 -6.03 0.22
N GLN A 85 2.96 -5.06 -0.41
CA GLN A 85 3.75 -5.24 -1.63
C GLN A 85 5.01 -6.10 -1.38
N ALA A 86 5.68 -5.94 -0.23
CA ALA A 86 6.83 -6.79 0.10
C ALA A 86 6.41 -8.27 0.26
N ARG A 87 5.24 -8.52 0.88
CA ARG A 87 4.68 -9.88 0.96
C ARG A 87 4.30 -10.42 -0.40
N TRP A 88 3.71 -9.60 -1.26
CA TRP A 88 3.44 -9.96 -2.65
C TRP A 88 4.69 -10.46 -3.36
N MET A 89 5.73 -9.61 -3.37
CA MET A 89 6.97 -9.90 -4.09
C MET A 89 7.63 -11.17 -3.56
N ALA A 90 7.63 -11.40 -2.25
CA ALA A 90 8.20 -12.63 -1.67
C ALA A 90 7.43 -13.91 -2.03
N VAL A 91 6.13 -13.79 -2.33
CA VAL A 91 5.32 -14.90 -2.81
C VAL A 91 5.58 -15.10 -4.30
N GLU A 92 5.51 -14.03 -5.09
CA GLU A 92 5.69 -14.08 -6.54
C GLU A 92 7.11 -14.52 -6.94
N ASP A 93 8.14 -14.08 -6.21
CA ASP A 93 9.55 -14.46 -6.44
C ASP A 93 9.75 -15.98 -6.30
N LYS A 94 9.07 -16.61 -5.33
CA LYS A 94 9.07 -18.07 -5.16
C LYS A 94 8.32 -18.83 -6.26
N TYR A 95 7.36 -18.18 -6.92
CA TYR A 95 6.64 -18.73 -8.07
C TYR A 95 7.25 -18.30 -9.41
N SER A 96 8.26 -17.42 -9.40
CA SER A 96 8.98 -17.03 -10.60
C SER A 96 9.90 -18.16 -11.01
N VAL A 97 9.38 -19.01 -11.89
CA VAL A 97 10.07 -20.11 -12.59
C VAL A 97 11.20 -19.60 -13.51
N LEU A 98 11.66 -18.35 -13.34
CA LEU A 98 12.57 -17.64 -14.24
C LEU A 98 14.01 -17.51 -13.72
N GLN A 99 14.27 -17.73 -12.44
CA GLN A 99 15.66 -17.76 -11.95
C GLN A 99 16.39 -19.04 -12.40
N GLU A 100 15.68 -20.16 -12.49
CA GLU A 100 16.25 -21.44 -12.94
C GLU A 100 16.61 -21.44 -14.45
N THR A 101 15.92 -20.63 -15.27
CA THR A 101 16.26 -20.56 -16.71
C THR A 101 17.38 -19.56 -17.01
N LEU A 102 17.55 -18.50 -16.20
CA LEU A 102 18.58 -17.49 -16.42
C LEU A 102 19.95 -17.83 -15.81
N GLU A 103 20.03 -18.73 -14.82
CA GLU A 103 21.32 -19.31 -14.38
C GLU A 103 21.76 -20.52 -15.22
N THR A 104 20.87 -21.11 -16.04
CA THR A 104 21.17 -22.29 -16.88
C THR A 104 21.50 -21.93 -18.35
N THR A 105 21.95 -20.70 -18.60
CA THR A 105 22.82 -20.47 -19.76
C THR A 105 24.17 -20.04 -19.23
N PRO A 106 25.09 -20.99 -18.98
CA PRO A 106 26.42 -20.65 -18.51
C PRO A 106 27.05 -19.72 -19.53
N GLU A 107 27.34 -18.51 -19.07
CA GLU A 107 28.47 -17.68 -19.46
C GLU A 107 29.75 -18.53 -19.42
N LYS A 108 29.92 -19.40 -20.41
CA LYS A 108 31.18 -20.02 -20.81
C LYS A 108 31.12 -20.21 -22.32
N GLU A 109 31.15 -19.09 -23.03
CA GLU A 109 31.81 -19.05 -24.34
C GLU A 109 33.15 -19.75 -24.18
N THR A 110 33.20 -20.98 -24.70
CA THR A 110 34.35 -21.84 -24.63
C THR A 110 35.32 -21.32 -25.68
N VAL A 111 36.42 -20.75 -25.21
CA VAL A 111 37.66 -20.60 -25.96
C VAL A 111 38.04 -21.96 -26.58
N LYS A 112 37.91 -22.10 -27.90
CA LYS A 112 38.80 -22.80 -28.87
C LYS A 112 38.05 -22.99 -30.19
N SER A 113 38.42 -22.28 -31.25
CA SER A 113 39.48 -22.69 -32.20
C SER A 113 39.23 -24.08 -32.79
N PHE A 114 38.50 -24.12 -33.90
CA PHE A 114 38.83 -24.87 -35.11
C PHE A 114 38.09 -24.29 -36.31
#